data_AF-A0A1V8Q6U0-F1
#
_entry.id   AF-A0A1V8Q6U0-F1
#
_cell.length_a   1.000
_cell.length_b   1.000
_cell.length_c   1.000
_cell.angle_alpha   90.00
_cell.angle_beta   90.00
_cell.angle_gamma   90.00
#
_symmetry.space_group_name_H-M   'P 1'
#
loop_
_entity.id
_entity.type
_entity.pdbx_description
1 polymer ?
#
loop_
_entity_poly.entity_id
_entity_poly.type
_entity_poly.pdbx_seq_one_letter_code
_entity_poly.pdbx_strand_id
1 'polypeptide(L)'
;MSNKHSVAEVESHGLLHDQKKRRIVGDIAAHLFLAVLAVIWLVPIVWVFAESFNKNTAPYTSSFFPKEWTLENYKVLFTDRNVLNFPKMFTTTFIIACFTCVISVIFVLSVAYCMSRMRFRVRKTFMNVVLILGMFPSIMAVTAIYFILKAMGLADGNMTIVALILVYSAGTGAGFYVMKGYMDTIPTSLDEAALLDGCTRFQVFYKIIIPICKPMIVYQAIIGFLGPWLDFVMAKVICRTQSNYTVALGLWLMLQKEYIQNWYARFAAAAVVISIPIAILFILMQRFYQESMAGSVKG
;
A
#
# COMPACT_ATOMS: atom_id res chain seq x y z
N MET A 1 -69.12 51.23 -16.87
CA MET A 1 -69.64 49.84 -16.94
C MET A 1 -68.90 49.17 -18.09
N SER A 2 -68.25 48.02 -18.03
CA SER A 2 -68.11 46.99 -17.01
C SER A 2 -66.77 46.28 -17.28
N ASN A 3 -66.20 45.75 -16.22
CA ASN A 3 -64.96 45.02 -16.10
C ASN A 3 -65.00 43.67 -16.87
N LYS A 4 -63.87 43.20 -17.40
CA LYS A 4 -63.48 41.77 -17.30
C LYS A 4 -62.04 41.53 -17.76
N HIS A 5 -61.22 41.26 -16.76
CA HIS A 5 -59.96 40.55 -16.79
C HIS A 5 -60.02 39.22 -17.58
N SER A 6 -58.94 38.91 -18.28
CA SER A 6 -58.45 37.56 -18.59
C SER A 6 -56.92 37.73 -18.69
N VAL A 7 -56.24 37.83 -17.55
CA VAL A 7 -55.50 36.76 -16.87
C VAL A 7 -54.71 35.90 -17.85
N ALA A 8 -53.39 36.12 -17.84
CA ALA A 8 -52.38 35.29 -18.43
C ALA A 8 -52.42 33.87 -17.85
N GLU A 9 -52.47 32.86 -18.72
CA GLU A 9 -51.98 31.52 -18.40
C GLU A 9 -50.60 31.38 -19.04
N VAL A 10 -49.57 31.68 -18.27
CA VAL A 10 -48.22 31.16 -18.54
C VAL A 10 -48.20 29.75 -17.98
N GLU A 11 -48.38 28.75 -18.83
CA GLU A 11 -48.03 27.36 -18.52
C GLU A 11 -46.52 27.29 -18.20
N SER A 12 -46.18 27.41 -16.93
CA SER A 12 -44.84 27.07 -16.42
C SER A 12 -44.78 25.57 -16.13
N HIS A 13 -44.94 24.75 -17.17
CA HIS A 13 -44.77 23.30 -17.04
C HIS A 13 -43.29 22.91 -16.95
N GLY A 14 -42.83 22.66 -15.72
CA GLY A 14 -42.30 21.33 -15.39
C GLY A 14 -40.81 20.99 -15.55
N LEU A 15 -39.89 21.94 -15.74
CA LEU A 15 -38.45 21.58 -15.88
C LEU A 15 -37.72 21.29 -14.56
N LEU A 16 -38.26 21.71 -13.41
CA LEU A 16 -37.58 21.60 -12.10
C LEU A 16 -37.99 20.37 -11.27
N HIS A 17 -39.04 19.64 -11.65
CA HIS A 17 -39.57 18.52 -10.85
C HIS A 17 -38.84 17.18 -11.10
N ASP A 18 -38.02 17.10 -12.16
CA ASP A 18 -37.40 15.85 -12.61
C ASP A 18 -35.91 15.73 -12.23
N GLN A 19 -35.25 16.82 -11.85
CA GLN A 19 -33.85 16.79 -11.40
C GLN A 19 -33.67 16.00 -10.11
N LYS A 20 -34.62 16.13 -9.16
CA LYS A 20 -34.58 15.39 -7.88
C LYS A 20 -34.82 13.89 -8.08
N LYS A 21 -35.75 13.51 -8.98
CA LYS A 21 -36.00 12.11 -9.34
C LYS A 21 -34.83 11.50 -10.11
N ARG A 22 -34.27 12.19 -11.10
CA ARG A 22 -33.07 11.76 -11.83
C ARG A 22 -31.86 11.59 -10.91
N ARG A 23 -31.69 12.49 -9.92
CA ARG A 23 -30.65 12.36 -8.89
C ARG A 23 -30.88 11.14 -8.00
N ILE A 24 -32.09 10.93 -7.50
CA ILE A 24 -32.41 9.75 -6.66
C ILE A 24 -32.21 8.43 -7.44
N VAL A 25 -32.67 8.37 -8.70
CA VAL A 25 -32.47 7.19 -9.55
C VAL A 25 -30.99 6.97 -9.84
N GLY A 26 -30.23 8.04 -10.11
CA GLY A 26 -28.79 7.99 -10.28
C GLY A 26 -28.07 7.50 -9.02
N ASP A 27 -28.44 8.00 -7.85
CA ASP A 27 -27.89 7.59 -6.57
C ASP A 27 -28.20 6.11 -6.30
N ILE A 28 -29.45 5.67 -6.50
CA ILE A 28 -29.83 4.25 -6.33
C ILE A 28 -29.06 3.35 -7.29
N ALA A 29 -28.95 3.73 -8.58
CA ALA A 29 -28.20 2.97 -9.57
C ALA A 29 -26.71 2.88 -9.19
N ALA A 30 -26.12 3.98 -8.73
CA ALA A 30 -24.73 4.01 -8.25
C ALA A 30 -24.54 3.11 -7.01
N HIS A 31 -25.43 3.19 -6.02
CA HIS A 31 -25.34 2.34 -4.82
C HIS A 31 -25.52 0.86 -5.15
N LEU A 32 -26.45 0.51 -6.04
CA LEU A 32 -26.66 -0.87 -6.47
C LEU A 32 -25.44 -1.40 -7.24
N PHE A 33 -24.90 -0.61 -8.15
CA PHE A 33 -23.67 -0.95 -8.88
C PHE A 33 -22.49 -1.15 -7.91
N LEU A 34 -22.28 -0.24 -6.97
CA LEU A 34 -21.24 -0.34 -5.95
C LEU A 34 -21.46 -1.54 -5.03
N ALA A 35 -22.70 -1.88 -4.68
CA ALA A 35 -23.01 -3.05 -3.86
C ALA A 35 -22.69 -4.36 -4.59
N VAL A 36 -23.03 -4.47 -5.88
CA VAL A 36 -22.68 -5.63 -6.71
C VAL A 36 -21.16 -5.77 -6.81
N LEU A 37 -20.45 -4.67 -7.08
CA LEU A 37 -18.99 -4.68 -7.08
C LEU A 37 -18.43 -5.09 -5.71
N ALA A 38 -18.95 -4.55 -4.62
CA ALA A 38 -18.51 -4.93 -3.27
C ALA A 38 -18.66 -6.43 -3.03
N VAL A 39 -19.78 -7.04 -3.44
CA VAL A 39 -19.99 -8.50 -3.33
C VAL A 39 -18.93 -9.25 -4.15
N ILE A 40 -18.72 -8.89 -5.42
CA ILE A 40 -17.73 -9.56 -6.29
C ILE A 40 -16.33 -9.52 -5.67
N TRP A 41 -15.93 -8.39 -5.09
CA TRP A 41 -14.60 -8.21 -4.51
C TRP A 41 -14.46 -8.87 -3.13
N LEU A 42 -15.53 -8.93 -2.33
CA LEU A 42 -15.50 -9.54 -1.00
C LEU A 42 -15.58 -11.06 -1.05
N VAL A 43 -16.24 -11.65 -2.04
CA VAL A 43 -16.37 -13.11 -2.18
C VAL A 43 -15.02 -13.86 -2.04
N PRO A 44 -13.95 -13.54 -2.78
CA PRO A 44 -12.68 -14.25 -2.63
C PRO A 44 -12.03 -14.04 -1.25
N ILE A 45 -12.21 -12.86 -0.64
CA ILE A 45 -11.67 -12.56 0.70
C ILE A 45 -12.39 -13.38 1.77
N VAL A 46 -13.73 -13.39 1.72
CA VAL A 46 -14.57 -14.19 2.61
C VAL A 46 -14.30 -15.68 2.41
N TRP A 47 -14.05 -16.11 1.18
CA TRP A 47 -13.71 -17.49 0.87
C TRP A 47 -12.37 -17.90 1.49
N VAL A 48 -11.29 -17.12 1.30
CA VAL A 48 -9.99 -17.38 1.95
C VAL A 48 -10.11 -17.33 3.48
N PHE A 49 -10.91 -16.41 4.00
CA PHE A 49 -11.18 -16.34 5.44
C PHE A 49 -11.97 -17.56 5.93
N ALA A 50 -12.93 -18.10 5.19
CA ALA A 50 -13.62 -19.33 5.58
C ALA A 50 -12.68 -20.53 5.49
N GLU A 51 -11.90 -20.61 4.41
CA GLU A 51 -10.96 -21.70 4.15
C GLU A 51 -9.87 -21.80 5.23
N SER A 52 -9.47 -20.70 5.87
CA SER A 52 -8.52 -20.75 6.98
C SER A 52 -9.01 -21.54 8.19
N PHE A 53 -10.33 -21.67 8.36
CA PHE A 53 -10.96 -22.50 9.40
C PHE A 53 -11.38 -23.87 8.88
N ASN A 54 -11.07 -24.24 7.64
CA ASN A 54 -11.48 -25.51 7.08
C ASN A 54 -10.73 -26.66 7.74
N LYS A 55 -11.47 -27.66 8.25
CA LYS A 55 -10.86 -28.89 8.78
C LYS A 55 -10.31 -29.78 7.67
N ASN A 56 -10.89 -29.71 6.48
CA ASN A 56 -10.30 -30.32 5.30
C ASN A 56 -9.14 -29.45 4.83
N THR A 57 -7.95 -30.03 4.78
CA THR A 57 -6.73 -29.31 4.46
C THR A 57 -6.31 -29.39 3.00
N ALA A 58 -7.06 -30.14 2.18
CA ALA A 58 -6.80 -30.29 0.76
C ALA A 58 -7.38 -29.12 -0.05
N PRO A 59 -6.72 -28.72 -1.16
CA PRO A 59 -7.13 -27.57 -1.96
C PRO A 59 -8.41 -27.78 -2.78
N TYR A 60 -8.79 -29.04 -3.04
CA TYR A 60 -9.95 -29.37 -3.86
C TYR A 60 -11.06 -29.97 -3.00
N THR A 61 -12.16 -29.24 -2.89
CA THR A 61 -13.39 -29.66 -2.20
C THR A 61 -14.61 -29.40 -3.09
N SER A 62 -15.66 -30.20 -2.91
CA SER A 62 -16.92 -30.05 -3.63
C SER A 62 -17.86 -29.00 -3.03
N SER A 63 -17.56 -28.48 -1.84
CA SER A 63 -18.34 -27.44 -1.17
C SER A 63 -17.66 -26.07 -1.27
N PHE A 64 -18.46 -25.02 -1.45
CA PHE A 64 -17.95 -23.65 -1.48
C PHE A 64 -17.42 -23.20 -0.11
N PHE A 65 -18.11 -23.56 0.97
CA PHE A 65 -17.68 -23.29 2.35
C PHE A 65 -17.26 -24.59 3.07
N PRO A 66 -16.46 -24.48 4.14
CA PRO A 66 -16.11 -25.62 4.98
C PRO A 66 -17.35 -26.31 5.54
N LYS A 67 -17.36 -27.65 5.48
CA LYS A 67 -18.38 -28.47 6.16
C LYS A 67 -18.11 -28.56 7.67
N GLU A 68 -16.84 -28.57 8.04
CA GLU A 68 -16.37 -28.60 9.42
C GLU A 68 -15.37 -27.47 9.65
N TRP A 69 -15.55 -26.76 10.77
CA TRP A 69 -14.76 -25.60 11.14
C TRP A 69 -13.80 -25.97 12.27
N THR A 70 -12.57 -25.47 12.21
CA THR A 70 -11.53 -25.71 13.21
C THR A 70 -10.58 -24.51 13.35
N LEU A 71 -9.98 -24.38 14.53
CA LEU A 71 -8.89 -23.44 14.79
C LEU A 71 -7.50 -24.08 14.68
N GLU A 72 -7.44 -25.38 14.39
CA GLU A 72 -6.18 -26.14 14.39
C GLU A 72 -5.19 -25.60 13.35
N ASN A 73 -5.67 -25.11 12.20
CA ASN A 73 -4.81 -24.49 11.18
C ASN A 73 -4.01 -23.31 11.74
N TYR A 74 -4.65 -22.44 12.54
CA TYR A 74 -3.99 -21.34 13.21
C TYR A 74 -3.04 -21.83 14.30
N LYS A 75 -3.47 -22.80 15.12
CA LYS A 75 -2.62 -23.36 16.18
C LYS A 75 -1.33 -23.95 15.60
N VAL A 76 -1.45 -24.89 14.67
CA VAL A 76 -0.32 -25.53 13.98
C VAL A 76 0.55 -24.51 13.26
N LEU A 77 -0.05 -23.47 12.65
CA LEU A 77 0.70 -22.40 12.01
C LEU A 77 1.72 -21.75 12.95
N PHE A 78 1.35 -21.51 14.22
CA PHE A 78 2.22 -20.85 15.20
C PHE A 78 3.04 -21.83 16.08
N THR A 79 2.66 -23.10 16.17
CA THR A 79 3.32 -24.09 17.06
C THR A 79 4.28 -25.02 16.33
N ASP A 80 3.94 -25.48 15.12
CA ASP A 80 4.82 -26.38 14.36
C ASP A 80 5.98 -25.58 13.75
N ARG A 81 7.21 -25.99 14.07
CA ARG A 81 8.46 -25.36 13.62
C ARG A 81 9.40 -26.32 12.89
N ASN A 82 8.97 -27.57 12.67
CA ASN A 82 9.84 -28.61 12.12
C ASN A 82 10.12 -28.38 10.64
N VAL A 83 9.06 -28.13 9.88
CA VAL A 83 9.13 -27.92 8.43
C VAL A 83 8.89 -26.47 8.05
N LEU A 84 8.15 -25.68 8.83
CA LEU A 84 7.89 -24.28 8.53
C LEU A 84 7.77 -23.46 9.82
N ASN A 85 8.71 -22.56 10.08
CA ASN A 85 8.67 -21.66 11.24
C ASN A 85 8.00 -20.31 10.87
N PHE A 86 6.67 -20.32 10.76
CA PHE A 86 5.89 -19.14 10.37
C PHE A 86 6.11 -17.93 11.29
N PRO A 87 6.12 -18.06 12.63
CA PRO A 87 6.31 -16.90 13.50
C PRO A 87 7.64 -16.18 13.21
N LYS A 88 8.72 -16.93 12.97
CA LYS A 88 10.02 -16.36 12.59
C LYS A 88 9.93 -15.67 11.22
N MET A 89 9.37 -16.33 10.21
CA MET A 89 9.25 -15.74 8.86
C MET A 89 8.40 -14.45 8.86
N PHE A 90 7.31 -14.44 9.62
CA PHE A 90 6.43 -13.28 9.80
C PHE A 90 7.19 -12.12 10.47
N THR A 91 7.83 -12.39 11.61
CA THR A 91 8.59 -11.36 12.36
C THR A 91 9.77 -10.82 11.57
N THR A 92 10.52 -11.68 10.87
CA THR A 92 11.60 -11.26 9.96
C THR A 92 11.07 -10.33 8.87
N THR A 93 9.97 -10.69 8.20
CA THR A 93 9.39 -9.85 7.14
C THR A 93 8.86 -8.53 7.70
N PHE A 94 8.25 -8.57 8.90
CA PHE A 94 7.72 -7.38 9.57
C PHE A 94 8.82 -6.39 9.94
N ILE A 95 9.94 -6.89 10.47
CA ILE A 95 11.12 -6.07 10.78
C ILE A 95 11.63 -5.41 9.50
N ILE A 96 11.84 -6.19 8.42
CA ILE A 96 12.31 -5.65 7.14
C ILE A 96 11.36 -4.55 6.64
N ALA A 97 10.05 -4.82 6.65
CA ALA A 97 9.03 -3.87 6.19
C ALA A 97 8.98 -2.58 7.00
N CYS A 98 9.10 -2.65 8.32
CA CYS A 98 9.13 -1.47 9.18
C CYS A 98 10.38 -0.61 8.92
N PHE A 99 11.57 -1.20 8.85
CA PHE A 99 12.79 -0.45 8.59
C PHE A 99 12.81 0.16 7.19
N THR A 100 12.43 -0.62 6.16
CA THR A 100 12.30 -0.11 4.80
C THR A 100 11.27 1.01 4.70
N CYS A 101 10.13 0.90 5.38
CA CYS A 101 9.11 1.95 5.42
C CYS A 101 9.68 3.27 5.96
N VAL A 102 10.34 3.24 7.11
CA VAL A 102 10.93 4.44 7.73
C VAL A 102 11.99 5.07 6.82
N ILE A 103 12.92 4.26 6.29
CA ILE A 103 13.97 4.76 5.39
C ILE A 103 13.36 5.35 4.11
N SER A 104 12.39 4.64 3.53
CA SER A 104 11.68 5.06 2.32
C SER A 104 11.00 6.41 2.49
N VAL A 105 10.27 6.62 3.59
CA VAL A 105 9.62 7.90 3.90
C VAL A 105 10.63 9.02 3.99
N ILE A 106 11.73 8.81 4.73
CA ILE A 106 12.77 9.84 4.91
C ILE A 106 13.42 10.19 3.56
N PHE A 107 13.79 9.19 2.77
CA PHE A 107 14.48 9.38 1.50
C PHE A 107 13.57 10.05 0.48
N VAL A 108 12.34 9.56 0.33
CA VAL A 108 11.38 10.13 -0.62
C VAL A 108 11.02 11.57 -0.24
N LEU A 109 10.77 11.87 1.03
CA LEU A 109 10.50 13.25 1.46
C LEU A 109 11.66 14.19 1.15
N SER A 110 12.89 13.76 1.47
CA SER A 110 14.09 14.57 1.27
C SER A 110 14.33 14.85 -0.22
N VAL A 111 14.26 13.81 -1.06
CA VAL A 111 14.45 13.96 -2.51
C VAL A 111 13.31 14.78 -3.11
N ALA A 112 12.06 14.51 -2.73
CA ALA A 112 10.90 15.25 -3.23
C ALA A 112 10.99 16.74 -2.90
N TYR A 113 11.39 17.10 -1.68
CA TYR A 113 11.55 18.49 -1.27
C TYR A 113 12.62 19.20 -2.11
N CYS A 114 13.80 18.60 -2.26
CA CYS A 114 14.86 19.11 -3.13
C CYS A 114 14.36 19.26 -4.58
N MET A 115 13.67 18.26 -5.10
CA MET A 115 13.16 18.24 -6.48
C MET A 115 11.92 19.10 -6.69
N SER A 116 11.27 19.60 -5.64
CA SER A 116 10.16 20.55 -5.71
C SER A 116 10.72 21.98 -5.60
N ARG A 117 11.38 22.29 -4.48
CA ARG A 117 11.76 23.65 -4.06
C ARG A 117 13.10 24.13 -4.56
N MET A 118 14.09 23.24 -4.72
CA MET A 118 15.45 23.67 -5.09
C MET A 118 15.62 23.73 -6.61
N ARG A 119 16.26 24.78 -7.10
CA ARG A 119 16.61 24.94 -8.52
C ARG A 119 18.12 24.79 -8.66
N PHE A 120 18.56 23.78 -9.38
CA PHE A 120 19.98 23.52 -9.66
C PHE A 120 20.12 22.94 -11.07
N ARG A 121 21.32 23.12 -11.67
CA ARG A 121 21.58 22.90 -13.10
C ARG A 121 21.15 21.52 -13.63
N VAL A 122 21.34 20.46 -12.86
CA VAL A 122 21.13 19.06 -13.29
C VAL A 122 19.75 18.51 -12.90
N ARG A 123 18.88 19.32 -12.26
CA ARG A 123 17.59 18.86 -11.71
C ARG A 123 16.71 18.15 -12.74
N LYS A 124 16.48 18.76 -13.91
CA LYS A 124 15.59 18.20 -14.95
C LYS A 124 16.16 16.90 -15.54
N THR A 125 17.47 16.86 -15.77
CA THR A 125 18.16 15.67 -16.25
C THR A 125 18.06 14.53 -15.23
N PHE A 126 18.33 14.80 -13.95
CA PHE A 126 18.19 13.81 -12.88
C PHE A 126 16.78 13.23 -12.83
N MET A 127 15.76 14.10 -12.84
CA MET A 127 14.37 13.68 -12.88
C MET A 127 14.12 12.74 -14.08
N ASN A 128 14.45 13.16 -15.30
CA ASN A 128 14.21 12.36 -16.50
C ASN A 128 14.94 11.01 -16.47
N VAL A 129 16.20 10.99 -16.04
CA VAL A 129 17.00 9.76 -15.92
C VAL A 129 16.36 8.80 -14.93
N VAL A 130 15.95 9.29 -13.75
CA VAL A 130 15.28 8.47 -12.74
C VAL A 130 13.95 7.91 -13.25
N LEU A 131 13.18 8.70 -14.01
CA LEU A 131 11.94 8.24 -14.61
C LEU A 131 12.19 7.10 -15.61
N ILE A 132 13.16 7.27 -16.50
CA ILE A 132 13.53 6.26 -17.50
C ILE A 132 14.03 4.98 -16.82
N LEU A 133 14.90 5.11 -15.81
CA LEU A 133 15.37 3.96 -15.03
C LEU A 133 14.22 3.26 -14.29
N GLY A 134 13.23 4.02 -13.81
CA GLY A 134 12.04 3.48 -13.16
C GLY A 134 11.09 2.71 -14.09
N MET A 135 11.19 2.92 -15.42
CA MET A 135 10.45 2.14 -16.41
C MET A 135 11.11 0.78 -16.69
N PHE A 136 12.37 0.59 -16.28
CA PHE A 136 13.08 -0.66 -16.48
C PHE A 136 12.57 -1.73 -15.48
N PRO A 137 12.30 -2.97 -15.91
CA PRO A 137 11.83 -4.01 -15.01
C PRO A 137 12.87 -4.33 -13.92
N SER A 138 12.56 -3.98 -12.67
CA SER A 138 13.48 -4.17 -11.53
C SER A 138 13.88 -5.64 -11.32
N ILE A 139 13.01 -6.57 -11.73
CA ILE A 139 13.24 -8.02 -11.63
C ILE A 139 14.47 -8.49 -12.43
N MET A 140 14.84 -7.78 -13.51
CA MET A 140 16.00 -8.11 -14.34
C MET A 140 17.33 -7.87 -13.61
N ALA A 141 17.33 -6.96 -12.62
CA ALA A 141 18.52 -6.63 -11.85
C ALA A 141 18.74 -7.55 -10.64
N VAL A 142 17.79 -8.45 -10.31
CA VAL A 142 17.82 -9.28 -9.09
C VAL A 142 19.09 -10.13 -9.01
N THR A 143 19.49 -10.77 -10.12
CA THR A 143 20.72 -11.58 -10.17
C THR A 143 21.97 -10.73 -9.95
N ALA A 144 22.04 -9.54 -10.55
CA ALA A 144 23.16 -8.63 -10.36
C ALA A 144 23.26 -8.15 -8.91
N ILE A 145 22.12 -7.75 -8.32
CA ILE A 145 22.04 -7.34 -6.91
C ILE A 145 22.51 -8.47 -5.99
N TYR A 146 22.12 -9.72 -6.26
CA TYR A 146 22.59 -10.86 -5.49
C TYR A 146 24.12 -11.00 -5.50
N PHE A 147 24.76 -10.89 -6.67
CA PHE A 147 26.22 -10.98 -6.74
C PHE A 147 26.93 -9.82 -6.05
N ILE A 148 26.36 -8.62 -6.09
CA ILE A 148 26.86 -7.46 -5.32
C ILE A 148 26.79 -7.76 -3.82
N LEU A 149 25.62 -8.19 -3.32
CA LEU A 149 25.45 -8.56 -1.91
C LEU A 149 26.38 -9.69 -1.48
N LYS A 150 26.58 -10.68 -2.35
CA LYS A 150 27.49 -11.79 -2.11
C LYS A 150 28.94 -11.31 -2.01
N ALA A 151 29.38 -10.44 -2.92
CA ALA A 151 30.72 -9.85 -2.87
C ALA A 151 30.96 -9.02 -1.60
N MET A 152 29.90 -8.41 -1.05
CA MET A 152 29.92 -7.68 0.21
C MET A 152 29.79 -8.55 1.47
N GLY A 153 29.62 -9.87 1.33
CA GLY A 153 29.37 -10.78 2.47
C GLY A 153 27.99 -10.62 3.12
N LEU A 154 27.06 -9.90 2.49
CA LEU A 154 25.70 -9.65 2.97
C LEU A 154 24.73 -10.78 2.64
N ALA A 155 25.09 -11.65 1.68
CA ALA A 155 24.24 -12.75 1.23
C ALA A 155 24.27 -13.99 2.16
N ASP A 156 25.12 -14.00 3.17
CA ASP A 156 25.35 -15.18 4.02
C ASP A 156 24.77 -15.02 5.44
N GLY A 157 24.14 -16.09 5.93
CA GLY A 157 23.74 -16.24 7.33
C GLY A 157 22.84 -15.11 7.86
N ASN A 158 23.19 -14.55 9.02
CA ASN A 158 22.36 -13.58 9.74
C ASN A 158 22.26 -12.20 9.06
N MET A 159 23.09 -11.93 8.04
CA MET A 159 23.13 -10.64 7.34
C MET A 159 22.02 -10.49 6.29
N THR A 160 21.29 -11.56 5.98
CA THR A 160 20.18 -11.53 5.00
C THR A 160 19.13 -10.46 5.33
N ILE A 161 18.82 -10.23 6.61
CA ILE A 161 17.86 -9.19 7.01
C ILE A 161 18.37 -7.80 6.63
N VAL A 162 19.65 -7.52 6.92
CA VAL A 162 20.31 -6.26 6.57
C VAL A 162 20.38 -6.10 5.05
N ALA A 163 20.72 -7.17 4.33
CA ALA A 163 20.76 -7.18 2.88
C ALA A 163 19.42 -6.81 2.26
N LEU A 164 18.32 -7.39 2.75
CA LEU A 164 16.96 -7.09 2.28
C LEU A 164 16.57 -5.65 2.60
N ILE A 165 16.81 -5.17 3.83
CA ILE A 165 16.55 -3.77 4.20
C ILE A 165 17.31 -2.83 3.26
N LEU A 166 18.60 -3.09 3.01
CA LEU A 166 19.43 -2.27 2.15
C LEU A 166 18.89 -2.25 0.72
N VAL A 167 18.62 -3.41 0.13
CA VAL A 167 18.14 -3.52 -1.26
C VAL A 167 16.79 -2.83 -1.45
N TYR A 168 15.83 -3.10 -0.56
CA TYR A 168 14.51 -2.47 -0.67
C TYR A 168 14.55 -0.96 -0.40
N SER A 169 15.52 -0.48 0.39
CA SER A 169 15.61 0.94 0.74
C SER A 169 16.45 1.76 -0.24
N ALA A 170 17.47 1.17 -0.86
CA ALA A 170 18.48 1.89 -1.66
C ALA A 170 17.88 2.72 -2.80
N GLY A 171 16.86 2.19 -3.48
CA GLY A 171 16.20 2.85 -4.61
C GLY A 171 15.01 3.73 -4.24
N THR A 172 14.60 3.78 -2.97
CA THR A 172 13.30 4.40 -2.59
C THR A 172 13.23 5.88 -2.94
N GLY A 173 14.33 6.62 -2.76
CA GLY A 173 14.43 8.04 -3.11
C GLY A 173 14.16 8.33 -4.59
N ALA A 174 14.31 7.35 -5.49
CA ALA A 174 13.96 7.48 -6.90
C ALA A 174 12.44 7.51 -7.14
N GLY A 175 11.63 7.02 -6.20
CA GLY A 175 10.17 7.06 -6.21
C GLY A 175 9.54 8.41 -5.83
N PHE A 176 10.33 9.49 -5.82
CA PHE A 176 9.92 10.80 -5.29
C PHE A 176 8.81 11.51 -6.07
N TYR A 177 8.46 11.05 -7.27
CA TYR A 177 7.57 11.77 -8.19
C TYR A 177 6.20 12.10 -7.62
N VAL A 178 5.54 11.14 -6.95
CA VAL A 178 4.20 11.36 -6.41
C VAL A 178 4.25 12.36 -5.25
N MET A 179 5.22 12.20 -4.34
CA MET A 179 5.44 13.12 -3.22
C MET A 179 5.81 14.53 -3.71
N LYS A 180 6.66 14.63 -4.74
CA LYS A 180 7.01 15.90 -5.38
C LYS A 180 5.79 16.55 -6.02
N GLY A 181 4.96 15.79 -6.74
CA GLY A 181 3.73 16.28 -7.35
C GLY A 181 2.79 16.89 -6.30
N TYR A 182 2.66 16.24 -5.14
CA TYR A 182 1.93 16.79 -4.00
C TYR A 182 2.59 18.05 -3.43
N MET A 183 3.91 18.06 -3.20
CA MET A 183 4.61 19.23 -2.70
C MET A 183 4.50 20.43 -3.64
N ASP A 184 4.44 20.21 -4.96
CA ASP A 184 4.28 21.26 -5.97
C ASP A 184 2.90 21.94 -5.90
N THR A 185 1.89 21.32 -5.29
CA THR A 185 0.58 21.98 -5.07
C THR A 185 0.58 22.91 -3.86
N ILE A 186 1.59 22.83 -2.99
CA ILE A 186 1.72 23.69 -1.81
C ILE A 186 2.26 25.06 -2.26
N PRO A 187 1.55 26.17 -2.00
CA PRO A 187 1.98 27.51 -2.43
C PRO A 187 3.38 27.86 -1.93
N THR A 188 4.23 28.38 -2.82
CA THR A 188 5.61 28.79 -2.46
C THR A 188 5.66 30.03 -1.58
N SER A 189 4.58 30.80 -1.49
CA SER A 189 4.47 31.96 -0.59
C SER A 189 4.62 31.58 0.88
N LEU A 190 4.26 30.34 1.28
CA LEU A 190 4.50 29.84 2.63
C LEU A 190 6.00 29.70 2.93
N ASP A 191 6.76 29.20 1.97
CA ASP A 191 8.22 29.08 2.07
C ASP A 191 8.86 30.48 2.17
N GLU A 192 8.42 31.43 1.33
CA GLU A 192 8.94 32.80 1.28
C GLU A 192 8.65 33.57 2.58
N ALA A 193 7.43 33.49 3.10
CA ALA A 193 7.06 34.11 4.37
C ALA A 193 7.93 33.58 5.53
N ALA A 194 8.11 32.26 5.61
CA ALA A 194 8.94 31.65 6.64
C ALA A 194 10.42 32.03 6.54
N LEU A 195 10.95 32.16 5.32
CA LEU A 195 12.31 32.63 5.09
C LEU A 195 12.47 34.10 5.53
N LEU A 196 11.46 34.96 5.32
CA LEU A 196 11.44 36.34 5.81
C LEU A 196 11.39 36.40 7.35
N ASP A 197 10.70 35.45 8.00
CA ASP A 197 10.69 35.26 9.46
C ASP A 197 12.00 34.67 10.01
N GLY A 198 13.04 34.53 9.17
CA GLY A 198 14.37 34.05 9.57
C GLY A 198 14.51 32.53 9.65
N CYS A 199 13.53 31.75 9.15
CA CYS A 199 13.69 30.30 9.08
C CYS A 199 14.77 29.91 8.06
N THR A 200 15.53 28.85 8.36
CA THR A 200 16.38 28.19 7.37
C THR A 200 15.55 27.28 6.45
N ARG A 201 16.09 26.91 5.28
CA ARG A 201 15.42 25.96 4.36
C ARG A 201 15.11 24.61 5.00
N PHE A 202 15.94 24.15 5.94
CA PHE A 202 15.67 22.91 6.69
C PHE A 202 14.53 23.10 7.69
N GLN A 203 14.43 24.27 8.32
CA GLN A 203 13.29 24.61 9.17
C GLN A 203 12.00 24.71 8.36
N VAL A 204 12.02 25.29 7.16
CA VAL A 204 10.86 25.28 6.25
C VAL A 204 10.44 23.84 5.92
N PHE A 205 11.39 22.98 5.57
CA PHE A 205 11.13 21.56 5.29
C PHE A 205 10.44 20.85 6.46
N TYR A 206 11.03 20.91 7.65
CA TYR A 206 10.55 20.14 8.79
C TYR A 206 9.32 20.76 9.49
N LYS A 207 9.28 22.09 9.63
CA LYS A 207 8.22 22.80 10.38
C LYS A 207 6.99 23.15 9.54
N ILE A 208 7.13 23.26 8.22
CA ILE A 208 6.04 23.73 7.34
C ILE A 208 5.64 22.65 6.35
N ILE A 209 6.58 22.18 5.54
CA ILE A 209 6.27 21.23 4.45
C ILE A 209 5.84 19.86 4.98
N ILE A 210 6.60 19.27 5.92
CA ILE A 210 6.26 17.94 6.47
C ILE A 210 4.85 17.89 7.08
N PRO A 211 4.42 18.84 7.94
CA PRO A 211 3.07 18.86 8.49
C PRO A 211 1.97 18.92 7.43
N ILE A 212 2.16 19.69 6.36
CA ILE A 212 1.20 19.80 5.24
C ILE A 212 1.20 18.51 4.40
N CYS A 213 2.35 17.83 4.31
CA CYS A 213 2.50 16.58 3.58
C CYS A 213 2.05 15.33 4.35
N LYS A 214 1.54 15.44 5.58
CA LYS A 214 1.07 14.28 6.38
C LYS A 214 0.22 13.26 5.58
N PRO A 215 -0.78 13.67 4.78
CA PRO A 215 -1.59 12.72 4.00
C PRO A 215 -0.76 11.94 2.96
N MET A 216 0.24 12.61 2.39
CA MET A 216 1.13 12.01 1.40
C MET A 216 2.25 11.17 2.04
N ILE A 217 2.68 11.52 3.26
CA ILE A 217 3.61 10.71 4.07
C ILE A 217 2.99 9.35 4.38
N VAL A 218 1.69 9.35 4.64
CA VAL A 218 0.90 8.15 4.90
C VAL A 218 0.85 7.23 3.68
N TYR A 219 0.56 7.79 2.50
CA TYR A 219 0.69 7.05 1.24
C TYR A 219 2.08 6.43 1.10
N GLN A 220 3.14 7.23 1.32
CA GLN A 220 4.52 6.77 1.19
C GLN A 220 4.86 5.65 2.20
N ALA A 221 4.36 5.74 3.43
CA ALA A 221 4.54 4.72 4.45
C ALA A 221 3.87 3.40 4.07
N ILE A 222 2.66 3.46 3.49
CA ILE A 222 1.97 2.27 2.98
C ILE A 222 2.80 1.60 1.88
N ILE A 223 3.24 2.36 0.88
CA ILE A 223 4.06 1.82 -0.22
C ILE A 223 5.39 1.26 0.30
N GLY A 224 6.05 1.97 1.21
CA GLY A 224 7.31 1.55 1.82
C GLY A 224 7.20 0.28 2.66
N PHE A 225 6.08 0.07 3.34
CA PHE A 225 5.80 -1.16 4.09
C PHE A 225 5.44 -2.32 3.15
N LEU A 226 4.55 -2.08 2.18
CA LEU A 226 4.03 -3.12 1.30
C LEU A 226 5.09 -3.74 0.38
N GLY A 227 6.10 -2.98 -0.04
CA GLY A 227 7.17 -3.45 -0.92
C GLY A 227 7.82 -4.77 -0.42
N PRO A 228 8.59 -4.75 0.66
CA PRO A 228 9.17 -5.97 1.24
C PRO A 228 8.14 -6.95 1.82
N TRP A 229 6.96 -6.47 2.22
CA TRP A 229 5.91 -7.32 2.80
C TRP A 229 5.29 -8.28 1.78
N LEU A 230 5.16 -7.83 0.53
CA LEU A 230 4.56 -8.59 -0.57
C LEU A 230 5.60 -9.18 -1.53
N ASP A 231 6.87 -8.76 -1.45
CA ASP A 231 7.88 -9.25 -2.39
C ASP A 231 8.27 -10.71 -2.15
N PHE A 232 8.16 -11.48 -3.23
CA PHE A 232 8.60 -12.87 -3.29
C PHE A 232 9.92 -13.02 -4.03
N VAL A 233 10.14 -12.27 -5.10
CA VAL A 233 11.20 -12.58 -6.07
C VAL A 233 12.59 -12.22 -5.53
N MET A 234 12.74 -11.01 -5.00
CA MET A 234 14.00 -10.57 -4.41
C MET A 234 14.31 -11.40 -3.17
N ALA A 235 13.29 -11.64 -2.33
CA ALA A 235 13.41 -12.51 -1.16
C ALA A 235 13.89 -13.92 -1.55
N LYS A 236 13.33 -14.54 -2.60
CA LYS A 236 13.70 -15.90 -3.05
C LYS A 236 15.17 -16.01 -3.46
N VAL A 237 15.71 -14.98 -4.10
CA VAL A 237 17.09 -15.01 -4.58
C VAL A 237 18.09 -14.78 -3.43
N ILE A 238 17.76 -13.91 -2.49
CA ILE A 238 18.66 -13.57 -1.37
C ILE A 238 18.57 -14.60 -0.23
N CYS A 239 17.36 -15.06 0.13
CA CYS A 239 17.15 -16.00 1.22
C CYS A 239 17.43 -17.45 0.78
N ARG A 240 18.70 -17.88 0.85
CA ARG A 240 19.11 -19.23 0.42
C ARG A 240 18.78 -20.35 1.40
N THR A 241 18.79 -20.05 2.70
CA THR A 241 18.48 -21.01 3.75
C THR A 241 17.10 -20.75 4.33
N GLN A 242 16.37 -21.81 4.64
CA GLN A 242 15.03 -21.71 5.20
C GLN A 242 14.98 -20.93 6.53
N SER A 243 16.09 -20.95 7.28
CA SER A 243 16.28 -20.15 8.49
C SER A 243 16.07 -18.64 8.28
N ASN A 244 16.22 -18.15 7.04
CA ASN A 244 16.16 -16.74 6.66
C ASN A 244 14.94 -16.41 5.78
N TYR A 245 14.01 -17.34 5.60
CA TYR A 245 12.86 -17.13 4.72
C TYR A 245 11.96 -15.99 5.20
N THR A 246 11.45 -15.22 4.24
CA THR A 246 10.35 -14.30 4.45
C THR A 246 9.02 -15.05 4.44
N VAL A 247 7.96 -14.36 4.86
CA VAL A 247 6.62 -14.93 4.93
C VAL A 247 6.10 -15.35 3.55
N ALA A 248 6.45 -14.61 2.49
CA ALA A 248 6.11 -14.96 1.11
C ALA A 248 6.73 -16.29 0.67
N LEU A 249 7.98 -16.58 1.08
CA LEU A 249 8.62 -17.87 0.83
C LEU A 249 7.98 -18.98 1.66
N GLY A 250 7.54 -18.68 2.89
CA GLY A 250 6.76 -19.60 3.72
C GLY A 250 5.43 -19.98 3.06
N LEU A 251 4.67 -19.01 2.57
CA LEU A 251 3.44 -19.26 1.81
C LEU A 251 3.70 -20.11 0.57
N TRP A 252 4.76 -19.80 -0.19
CA TRP A 252 5.14 -20.58 -1.35
C TRP A 252 5.49 -22.04 -1.01
N LEU A 253 6.16 -22.27 0.13
CA LEU A 253 6.47 -23.62 0.60
C LEU A 253 5.18 -24.42 0.83
N MET A 254 4.15 -23.82 1.42
CA MET A 254 2.86 -24.49 1.67
C MET A 254 2.14 -24.94 0.39
N LEU A 255 2.42 -24.28 -0.74
CA LEU A 255 1.83 -24.59 -2.04
C LEU A 255 2.65 -25.59 -2.87
N GLN A 256 3.79 -26.05 -2.38
CA GLN A 256 4.57 -27.07 -3.08
C GLN A 256 3.82 -28.42 -3.09
N LYS A 257 4.07 -29.22 -4.14
CA LYS A 257 3.39 -30.51 -4.36
C LYS A 257 3.42 -31.44 -3.15
N GLU A 258 4.51 -31.40 -2.39
CA GLU A 258 4.71 -32.20 -1.17
C GLU A 258 3.77 -31.81 -0.02
N TYR A 259 3.40 -30.53 0.09
CA TYR A 259 2.66 -29.99 1.24
C TYR A 259 1.22 -29.59 0.93
N ILE A 260 0.93 -29.20 -0.31
CA ILE A 260 -0.33 -28.54 -0.69
C ILE A 260 -1.58 -29.34 -0.28
N GLN A 261 -1.54 -30.67 -0.34
CA GLN A 261 -2.68 -31.53 0.01
C GLN A 261 -3.02 -31.50 1.50
N ASN A 262 -2.05 -31.18 2.36
CA ASN A 262 -2.23 -31.18 3.81
C ASN A 262 -2.22 -29.78 4.42
N TRP A 263 -1.78 -28.76 3.68
CA TRP A 263 -1.47 -27.44 4.21
C TRP A 263 -2.23 -26.31 3.51
N TYR A 264 -3.20 -26.59 2.65
CA TYR A 264 -3.94 -25.54 1.95
C TYR A 264 -4.75 -24.64 2.90
N ALA A 265 -5.48 -25.24 3.84
CA ALA A 265 -6.18 -24.49 4.88
C ALA A 265 -5.21 -23.72 5.82
N ARG A 266 -4.01 -24.28 6.08
CA ARG A 266 -2.92 -23.59 6.80
C ARG A 266 -2.37 -22.39 6.00
N PHE A 267 -2.27 -22.50 4.68
CA PHE A 267 -1.92 -21.40 3.78
C PHE A 267 -2.98 -20.30 3.82
N ALA A 268 -4.26 -20.65 3.79
CA ALA A 268 -5.35 -19.68 3.94
C ALA A 268 -5.27 -18.96 5.30
N ALA A 269 -5.02 -19.68 6.40
CA ALA A 269 -4.79 -19.08 7.72
C ALA A 269 -3.60 -18.13 7.73
N ALA A 270 -2.48 -18.51 7.12
CA ALA A 270 -1.32 -17.66 6.97
C ALA A 270 -1.63 -16.38 6.17
N ALA A 271 -2.37 -16.49 5.06
CA ALA A 271 -2.80 -15.35 4.25
C ALA A 271 -3.68 -14.38 5.05
N VAL A 272 -4.62 -14.89 5.84
CA VAL A 272 -5.42 -14.06 6.77
C VAL A 272 -4.52 -13.32 7.75
N VAL A 273 -3.58 -14.01 8.41
CA VAL A 273 -2.67 -13.37 9.37
C VAL A 273 -1.79 -12.28 8.72
N ILE A 274 -1.29 -12.54 7.51
CA ILE A 274 -0.45 -11.57 6.75
C ILE A 274 -1.25 -10.33 6.34
N SER A 275 -2.57 -10.44 6.16
CA SER A 275 -3.43 -9.30 5.86
C SER A 275 -3.62 -8.36 7.05
N ILE A 276 -3.46 -8.84 8.29
CA ILE A 276 -3.75 -8.08 9.52
C ILE A 276 -2.88 -6.80 9.62
N PRO A 277 -1.54 -6.84 9.48
CA PRO A 277 -0.73 -5.63 9.53
C PRO A 277 -1.11 -4.61 8.45
N ILE A 278 -1.50 -5.08 7.26
CA ILE A 278 -1.94 -4.20 6.16
C ILE A 278 -3.25 -3.50 6.54
N ALA A 279 -4.22 -4.24 7.07
CA ALA A 279 -5.50 -3.71 7.50
C ALA A 279 -5.33 -2.71 8.66
N ILE A 280 -4.53 -3.04 9.68
CA ILE A 280 -4.21 -2.14 10.79
C ILE A 280 -3.55 -0.87 10.27
N LEU A 281 -2.55 -1.00 9.40
CA LEU A 281 -1.88 0.14 8.80
C LEU A 281 -2.91 1.02 8.07
N PHE A 282 -3.75 0.45 7.21
CA PHE A 282 -4.78 1.19 6.49
C PHE A 282 -5.74 1.95 7.43
N ILE A 283 -6.25 1.31 8.48
CA ILE A 283 -7.18 1.91 9.46
C ILE A 283 -6.50 3.07 10.22
N LEU A 284 -5.29 2.84 10.74
CA LEU A 284 -4.53 3.89 11.45
C LEU A 284 -4.21 5.08 10.55
N MET A 285 -4.06 4.83 9.26
CA MET A 285 -3.70 5.81 8.25
C MET A 285 -4.91 6.59 7.70
N GLN A 286 -6.12 6.03 7.74
CA GLN A 286 -7.35 6.64 7.21
C GLN A 286 -7.64 8.02 7.81
N ARG A 287 -7.35 8.24 9.10
CA ARG A 287 -7.56 9.54 9.78
C ARG A 287 -6.82 10.70 9.10
N PHE A 288 -5.62 10.44 8.59
CA PHE A 288 -4.77 11.48 7.99
C PHE A 288 -5.23 11.89 6.59
N TYR A 289 -5.93 10.99 5.87
CA TYR A 289 -6.53 11.34 4.58
C TYR A 289 -7.72 12.29 4.76
N GLN A 290 -8.52 12.10 5.82
CA GLN A 290 -9.71 12.92 6.07
C GLN A 290 -9.36 14.35 6.47
N GLU A 291 -8.30 14.55 7.25
CA GLU A 291 -7.82 15.87 7.67
C GLU A 291 -7.34 16.75 6.49
N SER A 292 -6.79 16.13 5.43
CA SER A 292 -6.34 16.84 4.22
C SER A 292 -7.48 17.55 3.47
N MET A 293 -8.63 16.87 3.38
CA MET A 293 -9.78 17.38 2.62
C MET A 293 -10.47 18.55 3.33
N ALA A 294 -10.29 18.69 4.64
CA ALA A 294 -10.90 19.76 5.42
C ALA A 294 -10.11 21.09 5.35
N GLY A 295 -8.83 21.06 4.96
CA GLY A 295 -7.92 22.20 5.04
C GLY A 295 -7.66 22.97 3.74
N SER A 296 -8.19 22.50 2.61
CA SER A 296 -8.05 23.19 1.32
C SER A 296 -9.04 24.34 1.27
N VAL A 297 -8.63 25.48 1.85
CA VAL A 297 -9.12 26.86 1.66
C VAL A 297 -10.56 26.97 1.13
N LYS A 298 -11.46 27.51 1.96
CA LYS A 298 -12.68 28.16 1.47
C LYS A 298 -12.24 29.29 0.52
N GLY A 299 -12.22 28.99 -0.78
CA GLY A 299 -12.33 29.98 -1.85
C GLY A 299 -13.79 30.32 -2.07
#